data_AF-A0A931BQS0-F1
#
_entry.id   AF-A0A931BQS0-F1
#
_cell.length_a   1.000
_cell.length_b   1.000
_cell.length_c   1.000
_cell.angle_alpha   90.00
_cell.angle_beta   90.00
_cell.angle_gamma   90.00
#
_symmetry.space_group_name_H-M   'P 1'
#
loop_
_entity.id
_entity.type
_entity.pdbx_description
1 polymer ?
#
loop_
_entity_poly.entity_id
_entity_poly.type
_entity_poly.pdbx_seq_one_letter_code
_entity_poly.pdbx_strand_id
1 'polypeptide(L)'
;MKTPFWIMTATLCSALALGACSSSSRFGGSPFRSAAAAPVAPEPVEAVPSGPIMSEPLPPLAGQPLPPVAGAPMSGSPGLQAPGAGTDIASLPPQSAAPAPVAPAAPASRTSMVGNWTAKDAAGGTCKVQLSSSPALDLYRASASGCASQDLTKVNAWDYRDGEVYLYQQGGAVAARLRGSSSSLTGVLAKSGAPLSLAR
;
A
#
# COMPACT_ATOMS: atom_id res chain seq x y z
N MET A 1 23.77 43.28 55.88
CA MET A 1 23.99 42.56 54.61
C MET A 1 22.67 41.89 54.24
N LYS A 2 22.03 42.35 53.16
CA LYS A 2 20.64 42.04 52.81
C LYS A 2 20.68 41.14 51.58
N THR A 3 20.53 39.83 51.78
CA THR A 3 20.51 38.87 50.66
C THR A 3 19.23 39.07 49.84
N PRO A 4 19.32 39.16 48.51
CA PRO A 4 18.18 39.47 47.68
C PRO A 4 17.22 38.27 47.63
N PHE A 5 16.00 38.51 48.09
CA PHE A 5 14.87 37.56 48.13
C PHE A 5 14.58 36.86 46.78
N TRP A 6 15.08 37.45 45.69
CA TRP A 6 14.99 36.93 44.32
C TRP A 6 15.84 35.68 44.06
N ILE A 7 16.98 35.53 44.74
CA ILE A 7 17.81 34.31 44.63
C ILE A 7 17.11 33.12 45.30
N MET A 8 16.32 33.37 46.34
CA MET A 8 15.59 32.34 47.06
C MET A 8 14.40 31.79 46.26
N THR A 9 13.78 32.63 45.41
CA THR A 9 12.67 32.23 44.52
C THR A 9 13.15 31.46 43.29
N ALA A 10 14.29 31.84 42.70
CA ALA A 10 14.86 31.12 41.56
C ALA A 10 15.31 29.68 41.90
N THR A 11 15.84 29.49 43.11
CA THR A 11 16.29 28.16 43.58
C THR A 11 15.11 27.23 43.87
N LEU A 12 13.99 27.77 44.35
CA LEU A 12 12.78 26.99 44.66
C LEU A 12 12.08 26.47 43.39
N CYS A 13 12.05 27.24 42.30
CA CYS A 13 11.49 26.80 41.02
C CYS A 13 12.31 25.69 40.34
N SER A 14 13.65 25.72 40.46
CA SER A 14 14.51 24.69 39.85
C SER A 14 14.40 23.33 40.56
N ALA A 15 14.11 23.32 41.87
CA ALA A 15 13.91 22.08 42.63
C ALA A 15 12.59 21.36 42.28
N LEU A 16 11.56 22.10 41.85
CA LEU A 16 10.26 21.52 41.48
C LEU A 16 10.23 20.85 40.10
N ALA A 17 11.14 21.25 39.18
CA ALA A 17 11.16 20.71 37.82
C ALA A 17 11.81 19.31 37.70
N LEU A 18 12.62 18.88 38.69
CA LEU A 18 13.32 17.58 38.66
C LEU A 18 12.53 16.43 39.33
N GLY A 19 11.41 16.71 40.00
CA GLY A 19 10.62 15.71 40.73
C GLY A 19 9.56 14.96 39.91
N ALA A 20 9.23 15.42 38.70
CA ALA A 20 8.08 14.92 37.94
C ALA A 20 8.39 13.72 37.00
N CYS A 21 9.66 13.32 36.82
CA CYS A 21 10.03 12.20 35.94
C CYS A 21 10.46 10.92 36.68
N SER A 22 10.19 10.77 37.98
CA SER A 22 10.59 9.57 38.75
C SER A 22 9.49 8.89 39.56
N SER A 23 8.23 9.28 39.40
CA SER A 23 7.16 8.85 40.30
C SER A 23 6.22 7.74 39.78
N SER A 24 6.61 6.93 38.78
CA SER A 24 5.69 5.88 38.27
C SER A 24 6.27 4.47 38.11
N SER A 25 7.33 4.12 38.85
CA SER A 25 7.85 2.74 38.78
C SER A 25 8.57 2.30 40.06
N ARG A 26 7.85 2.24 41.19
CA ARG A 26 8.15 1.37 42.34
C ARG A 26 7.12 1.53 43.47
N PHE A 27 6.78 0.38 44.06
CA PHE A 27 5.72 0.08 45.05
C PHE A 27 4.32 -0.14 44.44
N GLY A 28 3.71 -1.32 44.52
CA GLY A 28 4.09 -2.53 45.26
C GLY A 28 2.83 -3.30 45.60
N GLY A 29 2.77 -4.56 45.17
CA GLY A 29 2.16 -5.67 45.92
C GLY A 29 0.64 -5.67 46.09
N SER A 30 -0.04 -6.46 45.27
CA SER A 30 -1.20 -7.24 45.71
C SER A 30 -1.12 -8.62 45.07
N PRO A 31 -0.96 -9.71 45.85
CA PRO A 31 -1.04 -11.06 45.30
C PRO A 31 -2.52 -11.41 45.16
N PHE A 32 -3.13 -11.02 44.04
CA PHE A 32 -4.43 -11.60 43.69
C PHE A 32 -4.18 -13.00 43.16
N ARG A 33 -4.42 -13.97 44.05
CA ARG A 33 -4.67 -15.36 43.68
C ARG A 33 -5.83 -15.42 42.68
N SER A 34 -5.58 -16.17 41.62
CA SER A 34 -6.49 -17.14 41.02
C SER A 34 -7.92 -16.69 40.68
N ALA A 35 -8.13 -16.39 39.41
CA ALA A 35 -9.15 -17.08 38.64
C ALA A 35 -8.54 -17.41 37.28
N ALA A 36 -8.22 -18.69 37.06
CA ALA A 36 -7.88 -19.20 35.73
C ALA A 36 -9.15 -19.08 34.87
N ALA A 37 -9.26 -17.99 34.10
CA ALA A 37 -10.16 -17.94 32.96
C ALA A 37 -9.51 -18.80 31.88
N ALA A 38 -10.14 -19.93 31.57
CA ALA A 38 -9.72 -20.80 30.49
C ALA A 38 -9.57 -19.98 29.19
N PRO A 39 -8.55 -20.24 28.35
CA PRO A 39 -8.51 -19.71 27.01
C PRO A 39 -9.70 -20.32 26.26
N VAL A 40 -10.71 -19.51 25.95
CA VAL A 40 -11.69 -19.87 24.92
C VAL A 40 -10.93 -19.78 23.61
N ALA A 41 -10.42 -20.93 23.18
CA ALA A 41 -9.86 -21.08 21.85
C ALA A 41 -10.95 -20.74 20.83
N PRO A 42 -10.67 -19.87 19.83
CA PRO A 42 -11.58 -19.72 18.71
C PRO A 42 -11.73 -21.07 18.02
N GLU A 43 -12.97 -21.49 17.88
CA GLU A 43 -13.39 -22.70 17.18
C GLU A 43 -12.74 -22.69 15.79
N PRO A 44 -12.05 -23.76 15.38
CA PRO A 44 -11.49 -23.85 14.03
C PRO A 44 -12.64 -23.79 13.03
N VAL A 45 -12.81 -22.65 12.37
CA VAL A 45 -13.74 -22.54 11.24
C VAL A 45 -13.29 -23.51 10.15
N GLU A 46 -14.23 -24.34 9.72
CA GLU A 46 -14.04 -25.37 8.72
C GLU A 46 -13.59 -24.73 7.39
N ALA A 47 -12.54 -25.29 6.79
CA ALA A 47 -12.00 -24.80 5.53
C ALA A 47 -13.03 -25.00 4.41
N VAL A 48 -13.51 -23.89 3.83
CA VAL A 48 -14.36 -23.93 2.63
C VAL A 48 -13.51 -24.40 1.45
N PRO A 49 -13.87 -25.51 0.77
CA PRO A 49 -13.11 -25.98 -0.39
C PRO A 49 -13.28 -25.02 -1.56
N SER A 50 -12.16 -24.45 -2.01
CA SER A 50 -12.11 -23.73 -3.29
C SER A 50 -12.15 -24.76 -4.42
N GLY A 51 -13.23 -24.77 -5.21
CA GLY A 51 -13.36 -25.67 -6.36
C GLY A 51 -12.30 -25.38 -7.45
N PRO A 52 -11.97 -26.35 -8.30
CA PRO A 52 -10.98 -26.17 -9.36
C PRO A 52 -11.47 -25.16 -10.41
N ILE A 53 -10.66 -24.15 -10.68
CA ILE A 53 -10.89 -23.21 -11.79
C ILE A 53 -10.43 -23.89 -13.07
N MET A 54 -11.38 -24.36 -13.89
CA MET A 54 -11.09 -24.87 -15.22
C MET A 54 -10.95 -23.68 -16.18
N SER A 55 -9.74 -23.47 -16.70
CA SER A 55 -9.49 -22.51 -17.78
C SER A 55 -9.56 -23.25 -19.11
N GLU A 56 -10.75 -23.28 -19.72
CA GLU A 56 -10.93 -23.81 -21.07
C GLU A 56 -10.43 -22.76 -22.09
N PRO A 57 -9.40 -23.05 -22.91
CA PRO A 57 -8.92 -22.11 -23.92
C PRO A 57 -9.97 -21.92 -25.02
N LEU A 58 -10.35 -20.67 -25.31
CA LEU A 58 -11.17 -20.35 -26.47
C LEU A 58 -10.45 -20.81 -27.76
N PRO A 59 -11.17 -21.39 -28.74
CA PRO A 59 -10.59 -21.80 -30.01
C PRO A 59 -10.04 -20.58 -30.77
N PRO A 60 -8.85 -20.67 -31.39
CA PRO A 60 -8.31 -19.59 -32.19
C PRO A 60 -9.19 -19.34 -33.42
N LEU A 61 -9.58 -18.08 -33.62
CA LEU A 61 -10.23 -17.62 -34.85
C LEU A 61 -9.31 -17.97 -36.03
N ALA A 62 -9.75 -18.93 -36.85
CA ALA A 62 -9.12 -19.27 -38.11
C ALA A 62 -9.01 -18.01 -38.98
N GLY A 63 -7.80 -17.74 -39.44
CA GLY A 63 -7.43 -16.54 -40.18
C GLY A 63 -8.34 -16.28 -41.38
N GLN A 64 -9.04 -15.16 -41.33
CA GLN A 64 -9.64 -14.55 -42.52
C GLN A 64 -8.52 -13.83 -43.29
N PRO A 65 -8.29 -14.13 -44.58
CA PRO A 65 -7.26 -13.44 -45.37
C PRO A 65 -7.68 -11.99 -45.63
N LEU A 66 -6.84 -11.04 -45.22
CA LEU A 66 -6.92 -9.65 -45.66
C LEU A 66 -6.49 -9.54 -47.15
N PRO A 67 -7.10 -8.67 -47.97
CA PRO A 67 -6.79 -8.53 -49.39
C PRO A 67 -5.36 -7.99 -49.63
N PRO A 68 -4.70 -8.37 -50.74
CA PRO A 68 -3.30 -8.05 -50.99
C PRO A 68 -3.08 -6.56 -51.28
N VAL A 69 -2.15 -5.95 -50.55
CA VAL A 69 -1.58 -4.63 -50.87
C VAL A 69 -0.62 -4.78 -52.07
N ALA A 70 -0.81 -3.92 -53.07
CA ALA A 70 0.00 -3.87 -54.28
C ALA A 70 1.44 -3.45 -53.96
N GLY A 71 2.41 -4.31 -54.27
CA GLY A 71 3.84 -4.01 -54.08
C GLY A 71 4.74 -5.23 -54.07
N ALA A 72 4.64 -6.09 -55.09
CA ALA A 72 5.60 -7.18 -55.31
C ALA A 72 6.36 -6.96 -56.63
N PRO A 73 7.70 -7.07 -56.67
CA PRO A 73 8.37 -7.57 -57.84
C PRO A 73 8.44 -9.11 -57.76
N MET A 74 7.95 -9.73 -58.83
CA MET A 74 7.91 -11.18 -59.05
C MET A 74 9.26 -11.75 -59.46
N SER A 75 9.58 -12.97 -59.02
CA SER A 75 10.25 -14.06 -59.77
C SER A 75 10.55 -15.20 -58.78
N GLY A 76 10.25 -16.47 -58.98
CA GLY A 76 9.60 -17.23 -60.04
C GLY A 76 9.43 -18.68 -59.51
N SER A 77 8.32 -19.33 -59.82
CA SER A 77 8.20 -20.81 -59.80
C SER A 77 8.85 -21.35 -61.10
N PRO A 78 9.21 -22.65 -61.28
CA PRO A 78 8.55 -23.83 -60.69
C PRO A 78 9.48 -25.03 -60.33
N GLY A 79 9.00 -25.98 -59.52
CA GLY A 79 9.56 -27.34 -59.57
C GLY A 79 9.36 -28.24 -58.36
N LEU A 80 8.31 -29.09 -58.46
CA LEU A 80 8.31 -30.53 -58.14
C LEU A 80 8.41 -31.06 -56.69
N GLN A 81 7.39 -31.87 -56.36
CA GLN A 81 7.41 -33.11 -55.55
C GLN A 81 7.35 -33.02 -54.01
N ALA A 82 6.19 -33.40 -53.47
CA ALA A 82 6.05 -34.10 -52.19
C ALA A 82 6.18 -35.63 -52.43
N PRO A 83 6.17 -36.52 -51.41
CA PRO A 83 6.47 -36.39 -49.98
C PRO A 83 7.54 -37.42 -49.51
N GLY A 84 8.38 -37.08 -48.54
CA GLY A 84 9.35 -38.04 -47.98
C GLY A 84 9.63 -37.75 -46.52
N ALA A 85 9.13 -38.61 -45.64
CA ALA A 85 9.50 -38.64 -44.24
C ALA A 85 11.02 -38.91 -44.11
N GLY A 86 11.69 -38.08 -43.32
CA GLY A 86 13.11 -38.21 -43.03
C GLY A 86 13.48 -37.18 -41.98
N THR A 87 13.51 -37.62 -40.73
CA THR A 87 14.03 -36.92 -39.56
C THR A 87 15.45 -36.40 -39.78
N ASP A 88 15.61 -35.10 -39.89
CA ASP A 88 16.87 -34.39 -39.63
C ASP A 88 16.54 -32.97 -39.13
N ILE A 89 16.30 -32.84 -37.82
CA ILE A 89 16.36 -31.53 -37.16
C ILE A 89 17.84 -31.24 -36.95
N ALA A 90 18.44 -30.64 -37.98
CA ALA A 90 19.69 -29.92 -37.83
C ALA A 90 19.50 -28.85 -36.74
N SER A 91 20.31 -28.95 -35.70
CA SER A 91 20.40 -28.04 -34.57
C SER A 91 20.65 -26.61 -35.04
N LEU A 92 19.60 -25.80 -35.11
CA LEU A 92 19.74 -24.34 -35.21
C LEU A 92 20.23 -23.79 -33.86
N PRO A 93 21.19 -22.84 -33.86
CA PRO A 93 21.69 -22.21 -32.64
C PRO A 93 20.56 -21.51 -31.87
N PRO A 94 20.65 -21.36 -30.54
CA PRO A 94 19.61 -20.71 -29.75
C PRO A 94 19.42 -19.27 -30.24
N GLN A 95 18.33 -19.07 -30.99
CA GLN A 95 17.86 -17.75 -31.36
C GLN A 95 17.51 -17.04 -30.06
N SER A 96 18.30 -16.02 -29.74
CA SER A 96 18.15 -15.22 -28.53
C SER A 96 16.70 -14.83 -28.35
N ALA A 97 16.13 -15.20 -27.20
CA ALA A 97 14.75 -14.92 -26.84
C ALA A 97 14.46 -13.43 -27.04
N ALA A 98 13.50 -13.12 -27.91
CA ALA A 98 12.89 -11.79 -27.93
C ALA A 98 12.33 -11.49 -26.52
N PRO A 99 12.42 -10.25 -26.02
CA PRO A 99 11.85 -9.89 -24.73
C PRO A 99 10.37 -10.25 -24.72
N ALA A 100 9.96 -11.09 -23.78
CA ALA A 100 8.54 -11.36 -23.55
C ALA A 100 7.81 -10.03 -23.33
N PRO A 101 6.58 -9.86 -23.85
CA PRO A 101 5.78 -8.68 -23.54
C PRO A 101 5.64 -8.57 -22.02
N VAL A 102 6.13 -7.46 -21.46
CA VAL A 102 6.00 -7.13 -20.05
C VAL A 102 4.51 -7.17 -19.72
N ALA A 103 4.10 -8.10 -18.86
CA ALA A 103 2.73 -8.17 -18.40
C ALA A 103 2.32 -6.77 -17.89
N PRO A 104 1.16 -6.22 -18.28
CA PRO A 104 0.71 -4.93 -17.77
C PRO A 104 0.74 -4.98 -16.25
N ALA A 105 1.39 -3.98 -15.64
CA ALA A 105 1.48 -3.86 -14.19
C ALA A 105 0.08 -4.03 -13.61
N ALA A 106 -0.08 -4.98 -12.67
CA ALA A 106 -1.37 -5.27 -12.08
C ALA A 106 -2.01 -3.95 -11.61
N PRO A 107 -3.30 -3.70 -11.92
CA PRO A 107 -3.96 -2.49 -11.49
C PRO A 107 -3.85 -2.40 -9.98
N ALA A 108 -3.37 -1.25 -9.48
CA ALA A 108 -3.26 -1.03 -8.07
C ALA A 108 -4.65 -1.25 -7.44
N SER A 109 -4.75 -2.24 -6.57
CA SER A 109 -6.00 -2.62 -5.91
C SER A 109 -6.07 -1.94 -4.55
N ARG A 110 -7.28 -1.77 -4.00
CA ARG A 110 -7.47 -1.20 -2.66
C ARG A 110 -6.57 -1.90 -1.63
N THR A 111 -6.53 -3.23 -1.65
CA THR A 111 -5.70 -4.04 -0.75
C THR A 111 -4.21 -3.74 -0.88
N SER A 112 -3.74 -3.35 -2.08
CA SER A 112 -2.34 -2.96 -2.27
C SER A 112 -1.94 -1.67 -1.53
N MET A 113 -2.92 -0.79 -1.23
CA MET A 113 -2.69 0.46 -0.51
C MET A 113 -2.65 0.30 1.01
N VAL A 114 -3.17 -0.79 1.55
CA VAL A 114 -3.14 -1.12 2.98
C VAL A 114 -1.69 -1.28 3.45
N GLY A 115 -1.34 -0.66 4.58
CA GLY A 115 0.00 -0.74 5.16
C GLY A 115 0.38 0.48 5.98
N ASN A 116 1.62 0.44 6.50
CA ASN A 116 2.25 1.57 7.16
C ASN A 116 2.88 2.49 6.11
N TRP A 117 2.59 3.77 6.18
CA TRP A 117 3.11 4.79 5.30
C TRP A 117 3.82 5.88 6.10
N THR A 118 4.85 6.44 5.49
CA THR A 118 5.58 7.60 5.97
C THR A 118 5.19 8.78 5.09
N ALA A 119 4.39 9.68 5.63
CA ALA A 119 3.95 10.90 4.98
C ALA A 119 4.97 12.02 5.21
N LYS A 120 5.23 12.80 4.18
CA LYS A 120 6.08 13.99 4.20
C LYS A 120 5.26 15.16 3.69
N ASP A 121 5.09 16.15 4.56
CA ASP A 121 4.31 17.36 4.30
C ASP A 121 5.21 18.47 3.72
N ALA A 122 4.60 19.45 3.09
CA ALA A 122 5.24 20.65 2.56
C ALA A 122 6.01 21.44 3.64
N ALA A 123 5.56 21.35 4.90
CA ALA A 123 6.24 21.95 6.05
C ALA A 123 7.57 21.25 6.42
N GLY A 124 7.97 20.19 5.70
CA GLY A 124 9.17 19.40 5.98
C GLY A 124 9.00 18.38 7.11
N GLY A 125 7.84 18.37 7.77
CA GLY A 125 7.48 17.38 8.78
C GLY A 125 7.27 16.00 8.17
N THR A 126 7.70 14.96 8.91
CA THR A 126 7.45 13.56 8.56
C THR A 126 6.48 12.97 9.57
N CYS A 127 5.47 12.22 9.12
CA CYS A 127 4.52 11.55 10.00
C CYS A 127 4.17 10.14 9.53
N LYS A 128 3.55 9.35 10.41
CA LYS A 128 3.15 7.98 10.10
C LYS A 128 1.66 7.93 9.80
N VAL A 129 1.30 7.23 8.73
CA VAL A 129 -0.08 7.02 8.32
C VAL A 129 -0.30 5.53 8.11
N GLN A 130 -1.22 4.93 8.84
CA GLN A 130 -1.62 3.53 8.67
C GLN A 130 -2.92 3.48 7.88
N LEU A 131 -2.90 2.75 6.76
CA LEU A 131 -4.11 2.40 6.00
C LEU A 131 -4.46 0.95 6.31
N SER A 132 -5.66 0.69 6.81
CA SER A 132 -6.16 -0.65 7.16
C SER A 132 -7.37 -1.04 6.32
N SER A 133 -7.52 -2.32 6.00
CA SER A 133 -8.74 -2.87 5.36
C SER A 133 -9.91 -3.06 6.34
N SER A 134 -9.77 -2.69 7.61
CA SER A 134 -10.86 -2.75 8.59
C SER A 134 -11.97 -1.73 8.26
N PRO A 135 -13.26 -2.12 8.27
CA PRO A 135 -14.36 -1.22 7.96
C PRO A 135 -14.57 -0.13 9.04
N ALA A 136 -15.00 1.05 8.62
CA ALA A 136 -15.31 2.22 9.45
C ALA A 136 -16.36 3.13 8.79
N LEU A 137 -17.62 3.05 9.23
CA LEU A 137 -18.74 3.88 8.74
C LEU A 137 -18.72 4.05 7.21
N ASP A 138 -18.89 2.94 6.50
CA ASP A 138 -18.89 2.84 5.02
C ASP A 138 -17.52 3.02 4.32
N LEU A 139 -16.48 3.37 5.07
CA LEU A 139 -15.11 3.55 4.59
C LEU A 139 -14.16 2.55 5.24
N TYR A 140 -12.86 2.69 4.97
CA TYR A 140 -11.82 1.87 5.58
C TYR A 140 -11.09 2.64 6.67
N ARG A 141 -10.57 1.97 7.69
CA ARG A 141 -9.84 2.60 8.80
C ARG A 141 -8.51 3.17 8.35
N ALA A 142 -8.30 4.45 8.65
CA ALA A 142 -6.99 5.10 8.56
C ALA A 142 -6.63 5.69 9.92
N SER A 143 -5.34 5.73 10.23
CA SER A 143 -4.83 6.48 11.38
C SER A 143 -3.58 7.24 10.99
N ALA A 144 -3.40 8.43 11.53
CA ALA A 144 -2.23 9.25 11.31
C ALA A 144 -1.65 9.69 12.66
N SER A 145 -0.33 9.64 12.80
CA SER A 145 0.36 9.95 14.04
C SER A 145 1.62 10.78 13.78
N GLY A 146 1.82 11.81 14.61
CA GLY A 146 2.96 12.73 14.50
C GLY A 146 2.86 13.72 13.33
N CYS A 147 1.68 13.93 12.76
CA CYS A 147 1.51 14.88 11.65
C CYS A 147 1.45 16.33 12.13
N ALA A 148 2.18 17.21 11.44
CA ALA A 148 2.16 18.65 11.70
C ALA A 148 0.86 19.32 11.20
N SER A 149 0.30 18.82 10.11
CA SER A 149 -0.96 19.35 9.54
C SER A 149 -2.16 18.89 10.38
N GLN A 150 -2.98 19.85 10.81
CA GLN A 150 -4.19 19.60 11.60
C GLN A 150 -5.23 18.75 10.85
N ASP A 151 -5.21 18.79 9.52
CA ASP A 151 -6.09 17.99 8.68
C ASP A 151 -5.72 16.50 8.70
N LEU A 152 -4.42 16.18 8.76
CA LEU A 152 -3.94 14.80 8.87
C LEU A 152 -4.18 14.22 10.25
N THR A 153 -4.01 15.01 11.32
CA THR A 153 -4.24 14.52 12.69
C THR A 153 -5.69 14.14 12.96
N LYS A 154 -6.64 14.64 12.17
CA LYS A 154 -8.06 14.29 12.23
C LYS A 154 -8.46 13.14 11.33
N VAL A 155 -7.53 12.58 10.55
CA VAL A 155 -7.81 11.46 9.64
C VAL A 155 -8.18 10.21 10.44
N ASN A 156 -9.32 9.62 10.10
CA ASN A 156 -9.83 8.41 10.73
C ASN A 156 -10.27 7.34 9.72
N ALA A 157 -10.44 7.72 8.45
CA ALA A 157 -10.92 6.85 7.41
C ALA A 157 -10.24 7.12 6.06
N TRP A 158 -10.28 6.14 5.17
CA TRP A 158 -9.81 6.24 3.79
C TRP A 158 -10.68 5.43 2.84
N ASP A 159 -10.58 5.74 1.56
CA ASP A 159 -11.13 4.93 0.48
C ASP A 159 -10.17 4.94 -0.73
N TYR A 160 -10.34 3.96 -1.60
CA TYR A 160 -9.64 3.86 -2.86
C TYR A 160 -10.66 3.78 -4.00
N ARG A 161 -10.70 4.81 -4.84
CA ARG A 161 -11.61 4.93 -5.99
C ARG A 161 -10.87 5.53 -7.17
N ASP A 162 -11.17 5.06 -8.37
CA ASP A 162 -10.67 5.66 -9.62
C ASP A 162 -9.14 5.79 -9.71
N GLY A 163 -8.39 4.94 -8.97
CA GLY A 163 -6.93 5.01 -8.90
C GLY A 163 -6.39 6.09 -7.95
N GLU A 164 -7.21 6.58 -7.02
CA GLU A 164 -6.86 7.58 -6.02
C GLU A 164 -7.21 7.09 -4.62
N VAL A 165 -6.34 7.40 -3.67
CA VAL A 165 -6.55 7.23 -2.24
C VAL A 165 -7.11 8.53 -1.68
N TYR A 166 -8.32 8.46 -1.14
CA TYR A 166 -8.99 9.54 -0.45
C TYR A 166 -8.83 9.36 1.05
N LEU A 167 -8.26 10.34 1.74
CA LEU A 167 -8.18 10.37 3.20
C LEU A 167 -9.33 11.23 3.73
N TYR A 168 -10.04 10.72 4.73
CA TYR A 168 -11.19 11.37 5.35
C TYR A 168 -10.90 11.70 6.81
N GLN A 169 -11.41 12.86 7.23
CA GLN A 169 -11.37 13.35 8.59
C GLN A 169 -12.57 12.85 9.38
N GLN A 170 -12.44 12.93 10.70
CA GLN A 170 -13.57 12.87 11.61
C GLN A 170 -14.64 13.91 11.20
N GLY A 171 -15.83 13.42 10.85
CA GLY A 171 -16.92 14.24 10.30
C GLY A 171 -17.15 14.09 8.80
N GLY A 172 -16.37 13.26 8.10
CA GLY A 172 -16.59 12.91 6.69
C GLY A 172 -16.01 13.87 5.66
N ALA A 173 -15.30 14.92 6.09
CA ALA A 173 -14.60 15.83 5.19
C ALA A 173 -13.36 15.16 4.58
N VAL A 174 -13.03 15.47 3.33
CA VAL A 174 -11.80 14.98 2.68
C VAL A 174 -10.60 15.76 3.26
N ALA A 175 -9.62 15.04 3.83
CA ALA A 175 -8.38 15.59 4.34
C ALA A 175 -7.34 15.79 3.23
N ALA A 176 -7.18 14.76 2.39
CA ALA A 176 -6.19 14.73 1.32
C ALA A 176 -6.61 13.76 0.23
N ARG A 177 -6.11 14.02 -0.98
CA ARG A 177 -6.27 13.15 -2.15
C ARG A 177 -4.89 12.77 -2.62
N LEU A 178 -4.65 11.48 -2.77
CA LEU A 178 -3.35 10.91 -3.10
C LEU A 178 -3.50 10.01 -4.32
N ARG A 179 -2.53 10.03 -5.22
CA ARG A 179 -2.43 9.13 -6.37
C ARG A 179 -1.10 8.41 -6.35
N GLY A 180 -1.05 7.24 -6.95
CA GLY A 180 0.21 6.52 -7.14
C GLY A 180 0.03 5.02 -7.04
N SER A 181 1.07 4.37 -6.55
CA SER A 181 1.18 2.92 -6.43
C SER A 181 1.28 2.50 -4.96
N SER A 182 1.36 1.19 -4.73
CA SER A 182 1.51 0.60 -3.39
C SER A 182 2.84 0.90 -2.68
N SER A 183 3.80 1.55 -3.36
CA SER A 183 5.11 1.94 -2.79
C SER A 183 5.24 3.44 -2.54
N SER A 184 4.59 4.26 -3.38
CA SER A 184 4.68 5.71 -3.34
C SER A 184 3.36 6.33 -3.75
N LEU A 185 2.86 7.22 -2.92
CA LEU A 185 1.64 7.99 -3.11
C LEU A 185 2.01 9.47 -3.06
N THR A 186 1.39 10.28 -3.90
CA THR A 186 1.63 11.72 -3.95
C THR A 186 0.33 12.43 -4.19
N GLY A 187 0.15 13.60 -3.61
CA GLY A 187 -1.05 14.37 -3.80
C GLY A 187 -1.04 15.64 -2.97
N VAL A 188 -2.24 16.06 -2.57
CA VAL A 188 -2.44 17.35 -1.93
C VAL A 188 -3.41 17.25 -0.76
N LEU A 189 -3.17 18.10 0.23
CA LEU A 189 -4.12 18.38 1.30
C LEU A 189 -5.30 19.16 0.74
N ALA A 190 -6.53 18.71 1.01
CA ALA A 190 -7.73 19.29 0.42
C ALA A 190 -8.01 20.71 0.94
N LYS A 191 -7.57 21.03 2.16
CA LYS A 191 -7.87 22.32 2.82
C LYS A 191 -6.81 23.38 2.59
N SER A 192 -5.53 23.00 2.66
CA SER A 192 -4.40 23.92 2.47
C SER A 192 -3.85 23.92 1.04
N GLY A 193 -4.16 22.90 0.23
CA GLY A 193 -3.56 22.72 -1.09
C GLY A 193 -2.07 22.33 -1.05
N ALA A 194 -1.52 22.11 0.14
CA ALA A 194 -0.10 21.80 0.31
C ALA A 194 0.24 20.40 -0.25
N PRO A 195 1.41 20.23 -0.90
CA PRO A 195 1.85 18.95 -1.41
C PRO A 195 2.11 17.95 -0.27
N LEU A 196 1.68 16.72 -0.49
CA LEU A 196 1.83 15.60 0.44
C LEU A 196 2.36 14.40 -0.33
N SER A 197 3.45 13.81 0.14
CA SER A 197 3.99 12.56 -0.41
C SER A 197 4.02 11.48 0.67
N LEU A 198 3.56 10.27 0.35
CA LEU A 198 3.60 9.10 1.21
C LEU A 198 4.52 8.05 0.58
N ALA A 199 5.43 7.49 1.38
CA ALA A 199 6.32 6.41 0.98
C ALA A 199 6.24 5.27 2.00
N ARG A 200 6.43 4.04 1.54
CA ARG A 200 6.39 2.85 2.41
C ARG A 200 7.75 2.52 3.00
#